data_AF-A0A932AAK2-F1
#
_entry.id   AF-A0A932AAK2-F1
#
_cell.length_a   1.000
_cell.length_b   1.000
_cell.length_c   1.000
_cell.angle_alpha   90.00
_cell.angle_beta   90.00
_cell.angle_gamma   90.00
#
_symmetry.space_group_name_H-M   'P 1'
#
loop_
_entity.id
_entity.type
_entity.pdbx_description
1 polymer ?
#
loop_
_entity_poly.entity_id
_entity_poly.type
_entity_poly.pdbx_seq_one_letter_code
_entity_poly.pdbx_strand_id
1 'polypeptide(L)' 'MKLIEGFDSNYRYILVAARRARQLQGGSRPMVDSGSRKPCRIAQQEIEAGKVGYVIGPVKTAKDSVSDLLDHALGRK' A
#
# COMPACT_ATOMS: atom_id res chain seq x y z
N MET A 1 -12.17 5.80 20.43
CA MET A 1 -11.49 6.19 19.17
C MET A 1 -12.41 5.84 18.02
N LYS A 2 -12.68 6.78 17.10
CA LYS A 2 -13.45 6.45 15.88
C LYS A 2 -12.58 5.63 14.93
N LEU A 3 -13.18 4.65 14.26
CA LEU A 3 -12.55 3.97 13.14
C LEU A 3 -12.41 4.93 11.97
N ILE A 4 -11.33 4.76 11.22
CA ILE A 4 -11.09 5.51 9.99
C ILE A 4 -11.88 4.83 8.86
N GLU A 5 -12.57 5.63 8.07
CA GLU A 5 -13.44 5.14 7.01
C GLU A 5 -12.63 4.31 6.00
N GLY A 6 -13.18 3.15 5.60
CA GLY A 6 -12.49 2.20 4.70
C GLY A 6 -11.56 1.19 5.40
N PHE A 7 -11.39 1.26 6.72
CA PHE A 7 -10.66 0.26 7.50
C PHE A 7 -11.57 -0.49 8.47
N ASP A 8 -11.28 -1.76 8.70
CA ASP A 8 -11.97 -2.60 9.68
C ASP A 8 -11.35 -2.50 11.09
N SER A 9 -10.13 -1.95 11.19
CA SER A 9 -9.38 -1.81 12.43
C SER A 9 -8.34 -0.70 12.36
N ASN A 10 -8.19 0.04 13.46
CA ASN A 10 -7.15 1.05 13.62
C ASN A 10 -5.73 0.47 13.47
N TYR A 11 -5.52 -0.79 13.85
CA TYR A 11 -4.23 -1.46 13.68
C TYR A 11 -3.88 -1.60 12.19
N ARG A 12 -4.86 -1.94 11.36
CA ARG A 12 -4.63 -2.10 9.93
C ARG A 12 -4.32 -0.76 9.26
N TYR A 13 -5.02 0.30 9.67
CA TYR A 13 -4.69 1.65 9.24
C TYR A 13 -3.22 2.00 9.56
N ILE A 14 -2.77 1.76 10.79
CA ILE A 14 -1.38 2.04 11.20
C ILE A 14 -0.39 1.24 10.34
N LEU A 15 -0.65 -0.04 10.08
CA LEU A 15 0.21 -0.89 9.26
C LEU A 15 0.30 -0.39 7.81
N VAL A 16 -0.84 -0.02 7.21
CA VAL A 16 -0.88 0.49 5.83
C VAL A 16 -0.17 1.84 5.73
N ALA A 17 -0.47 2.77 6.64
CA ALA A 17 0.19 4.07 6.69
C ALA A 17 1.71 3.95 6.89
N ALA A 18 2.16 3.07 7.80
CA ALA A 18 3.58 2.83 8.04
C ALA A 18 4.27 2.22 6.81
N ARG A 19 3.64 1.23 6.16
CA ARG A 19 4.18 0.63 4.93
C ARG A 19 4.31 1.67 3.82
N ARG A 20 3.30 2.52 3.64
CA ARG A 20 3.33 3.58 2.63
C ARG A 20 4.38 4.65 2.95
N ALA A 21 4.51 5.06 4.21
CA ALA A 21 5.54 5.99 4.63
C ALA A 21 6.96 5.47 4.30
N ARG A 22 7.22 4.16 4.46
CA ARG A 22 8.50 3.55 4.04
C ARG A 22 8.74 3.62 2.54
N GLN A 23 7.70 3.46 1.72
CA GLN A 23 7.82 3.62 0.26
C GLN A 23 8.20 5.05 -0.11
N LEU A 24 7.57 6.05 0.54
CA LEU A 24 7.89 7.47 0.35
C LEU A 24 9.33 7.78 0.78
N GLN A 25 9.78 7.21 1.90
CA GLN A 25 11.19 7.30 2.33
C GLN A 25 12.16 6.67 1.33
N GLY A 26 11.74 5.59 0.67
CA GLY A 26 12.48 4.97 -0.44
C GLY A 26 12.45 5.73 -1.76
N GLY A 27 11.91 6.96 -1.80
CA GLY A 27 11.86 7.80 -3.00
C GLY A 27 10.62 7.57 -3.89
N SER A 28 9.62 6.82 -3.42
CA SER A 28 8.34 6.72 -4.13
C SER A 28 7.68 8.09 -4.22
N ARG A 29 7.04 8.39 -5.37
CA ARG A 29 6.36 9.65 -5.59
C ARG A 29 5.09 9.75 -4.71
N PRO A 30 4.87 10.88 -4.03
CA PRO A 30 3.59 11.19 -3.41
C PRO A 30 2.46 11.25 -4.43
N MET A 31 1.27 10.75 -4.07
CA MET A 31 0.06 10.75 -4.89
C MET A 31 -0.87 11.93 -4.57
N VAL A 32 -0.61 12.65 -3.48
CA VAL A 32 -1.34 13.84 -3.06
C VAL A 32 -0.36 14.98 -2.89
N ASP A 33 -0.79 16.19 -3.25
CA ASP A 33 -0.04 17.39 -2.93
C ASP A 33 -0.22 17.68 -1.42
N SER A 34 0.90 17.70 -0.71
CA SER A 34 0.92 17.85 0.75
C SER A 34 1.80 19.03 1.11
N GLY A 35 1.26 19.95 1.91
CA GLY A 35 2.08 20.99 2.55
C GLY A 35 3.10 20.45 3.56
N SER A 36 3.06 19.15 3.88
CA SER A 36 3.97 18.52 4.83
C SER A 36 5.02 17.67 4.13
N ARG A 37 6.28 17.81 4.55
CA ARG A 37 7.41 16.98 4.08
C ARG A 37 7.57 15.67 4.85
N LYS A 38 6.81 15.47 5.94
CA LYS A 38 6.90 14.25 6.77
C LYS A 38 6.24 13.07 6.05
N PRO A 39 6.97 11.97 5.76
CA PRO A 39 6.44 10.82 5.00
C PRO A 39 5.18 10.20 5.63
N CYS A 40 5.14 10.10 6.96
CA CYS A 40 3.98 9.56 7.66
C CYS A 40 2.74 10.46 7.46
N ARG A 41 2.91 11.78 7.44
CA ARG A 41 1.78 12.73 7.25
C ARG A 41 1.24 12.64 5.82
N ILE A 42 2.13 12.53 4.83
CA ILE A 42 1.76 12.33 3.42
C ILE A 42 1.00 11.01 3.27
N ALA A 43 1.51 9.91 3.84
CA ALA A 43 0.85 8.60 3.78
C ALA A 43 -0.58 8.62 4.38
N GLN A 44 -0.77 9.33 5.50
CA GLN A 44 -2.10 9.51 6.09
C GLN A 44 -3.04 10.27 5.15
N GLN A 45 -2.56 11.36 4.52
CA GLN A 45 -3.35 12.14 3.57
C GLN A 45 -3.67 11.37 2.29
N GLU A 46 -2.76 10.53 1.81
CA GLU A 46 -3.04 9.65 0.67
C GLU A 46 -4.12 8.60 0.99
N ILE A 47 -4.13 8.09 2.22
CA ILE A 47 -5.16 7.16 2.69
C ILE A 47 -6.51 7.89 2.84
N GLU A 48 -6.52 9.08 3.45
CA GLU A 48 -7.72 9.91 3.61
C GLU A 48 -8.30 10.35 2.25
N ALA A 49 -7.44 10.62 1.26
CA ALA A 49 -7.84 10.89 -0.11
C ALA A 49 -8.25 9.65 -0.91
N GLY A 50 -8.23 8.45 -0.31
CA GLY A 50 -8.58 7.18 -0.94
C GLY A 50 -7.62 6.74 -2.06
N LYS A 51 -6.42 7.34 -2.14
CA LYS A 51 -5.40 6.98 -3.13
C LYS A 51 -4.60 5.74 -2.73
N VAL A 52 -4.51 5.47 -1.42
CA VAL A 52 -3.81 4.32 -0.86
C VAL A 52 -4.77 3.50 0.00
N GLY A 53 -4.83 2.20 -0.26
CA GLY A 53 -5.66 1.26 0.48
C GLY A 53 -4.97 -0.09 0.64
N TYR A 54 -5.74 -1.09 1.09
CA TYR A 54 -5.29 -2.47 1.17
C TYR A 54 -6.31 -3.38 0.51
N VAL A 55 -5.84 -4.54 0.07
CA VAL A 55 -6.67 -5.62 -0.47
C VAL A 55 -6.46 -6.86 0.37
N ILE A 56 -7.55 -7.55 0.67
CA ILE A 56 -7.53 -8.88 1.29
C ILE A 56 -7.57 -9.88 0.14
N GLY A 57 -6.41 -10.18 -0.43
CA GLY A 57 -6.24 -11.22 -1.45
C GLY A 57 -5.64 -12.50 -0.84
N PRO A 58 -5.69 -13.63 -1.56
CA PRO A 58 -4.86 -14.77 -1.21
C PRO A 58 -3.41 -14.29 -1.15
N VAL A 59 -2.69 -14.66 -0.08
CA VAL A 59 -1.31 -14.24 0.13
C VAL A 59 -0.48 -14.79 -1.03
N LYS A 60 -0.17 -13.95 -2.02
CA LYS A 60 0.74 -14.32 -3.10
C LYS A 60 2.11 -14.59 -2.48
N THR A 61 2.45 -15.86 -2.36
CA THR A 61 3.76 -16.30 -1.89
C THR A 61 4.79 -16.00 -2.97
N ALA A 62 6.07 -15.91 -2.61
CA ALA A 62 7.15 -15.76 -3.60
C ALA A 62 7.11 -16.85 -4.69
N LYS A 63 6.59 -18.05 -4.37
CA LYS A 63 6.33 -19.11 -5.35
C LYS A 63 5.29 -18.71 -6.39
N ASP A 64 4.19 -18.09 -5.97
CA ASP A 64 3.07 -17.72 -6.84
C ASP A 64 3.48 -16.61 -7.82
N SER A 65 4.30 -15.66 -7.36
CA SER A 65 4.85 -14.63 -8.25
C SER A 65 5.92 -15.17 -9.21
N VAL A 66 6.71 -16.18 -8.80
CA VAL A 66 7.68 -16.82 -9.69
C VAL A 66 6.98 -17.69 -10.75
N SER A 67 5.93 -18.43 -10.39
CA SER A 67 5.14 -19.18 -11.38
C SER A 67 4.45 -18.24 -12.37
N ASP A 68 3.82 -17.16 -11.90
CA ASP A 68 3.19 -16.15 -12.78
C ASP A 68 4.20 -15.58 -13.80
N LEU A 69 5.45 -15.35 -13.39
CA LEU A 69 6.52 -14.87 -14.27
C LEU A 69 7.03 -15.93 -15.25
N LEU A 70 7.19 -17.18 -14.79
CA LEU A 70 7.64 -18.30 -15.62
C LEU A 70 6.61 -18.67 -16.69
N ASP A 71 5.32 -18.69 -16.34
CA ASP A 71 4.23 -18.99 -17.28
C ASP A 71 4.15 -17.92 -18.38
N HIS A 72 4.31 -16.64 -18.02
CA HIS A 72 4.40 -15.56 -18.99
C HIS A 72 5.66 -15.67 -19.88
N ALA A 73 6.82 -16.04 -19.32
CA ALA A 73 8.06 -16.19 -20.09
C ALA A 73 8.04 -17.38 -21.05
N LEU A 74 7.33 -18.46 -20.69
CA LEU A 74 7.19 -19.68 -21.48
C LEU A 74 5.99 -19.65 -22.45
N GLY A 75 5.22 -18.55 -22.48
CA GLY A 75 4.07 -18.39 -23.37
C GLY A 75 2.93 -19.36 -23.08
N ARG A 76 2.87 -19.93 -21.87
CA ARG A 76 1.79 -20.81 -21.43
C ARG A 76 0.72 -19.92 -20.77
N LYS A 77 -0.37 -19.67 -21.49
CA LYS A 77 -1.60 -19.11 -20.92
C LYS A 77 -2.63 -20.21 -20.75
#